data_AF-A0A3M1S8I5-F1
#
_entry.id   AF-A0A3M1S8I5-F1
#
_cell.length_a   1.000
_cell.length_b   1.000
_cell.length_c   1.000
_cell.angle_alpha   90.00
_cell.angle_beta   90.00
_cell.angle_gamma   90.00
#
_symmetry.space_group_name_H-M   'P 1'
#
loop_
_entity.id
_entity.type
_entity.pdbx_description
1 polymer ?
#
loop_
_entity_poly.entity_id
_entity_poly.type
_entity_poly.pdbx_seq_one_letter_code
_entity_poly.pdbx_strand_id
1 'polypeptide(L)'
;MQRCLRRKAGWLLRWGTAIVASLAAAGTVAALEPELGMFRLTISGESIEGSPLAIGTDTVCFLSRDGKLWNLPRSATKAWQQIGDRFRPYAPSEFRAELLRELGDGYEVSGTTHYLIAHPRGQKDRWATRFEELYRNFVRYFRVRGFTSQTPPYPLVGIVCRNRDEFRRITQQSGQTVSENVLGYYDRLSNRILIYDIAATSEAMRVASTDDAVIYHEATHQMAFNTGLHERTGETPLWLAEGLATLFEAPGIYDASAHPSLIDRINRGRLAEFRSRLRKRHTEEVIRYTIGSDAIFRDHVELAYPESWALVFYLTEKHPREFARYLRVTASRPAFGKYRATDRLRDFLQCFGGDWKMLNARFLRFIDSLP
;
A
#
# COMPACT_ATOMS: atom_id res chain seq x y z
N MET A 1 14.87 -54.43 7.47
CA MET A 1 15.88 -53.46 7.01
C MET A 1 15.20 -52.30 6.33
N GLN A 2 15.38 -51.11 6.89
CA GLN A 2 14.70 -49.84 6.56
C GLN A 2 15.06 -49.35 5.15
N ARG A 3 14.07 -48.86 4.39
CA ARG A 3 14.27 -47.73 3.48
C ARG A 3 13.12 -46.74 3.61
N CYS A 4 13.44 -45.64 4.30
CA CYS A 4 12.63 -44.48 4.58
C CYS A 4 12.56 -43.60 3.32
N LEU A 5 11.39 -43.50 2.68
CA LEU A 5 11.12 -42.50 1.65
C LEU A 5 10.61 -41.22 2.32
N ARG A 6 11.52 -40.28 2.57
CA ARG A 6 11.19 -38.90 2.94
C ARG A 6 10.59 -38.17 1.72
N ARG A 7 9.27 -38.10 1.64
CA ARG A 7 8.58 -37.08 0.84
C ARG A 7 8.71 -35.73 1.56
N LYS A 8 9.59 -34.86 1.09
CA LYS A 8 9.59 -33.44 1.46
C LYS A 8 8.36 -32.79 0.81
N ALA A 9 7.30 -32.60 1.59
CA ALA A 9 6.16 -31.78 1.19
C ALA A 9 6.59 -30.30 1.25
N GLY A 10 6.82 -29.70 0.08
CA GLY A 10 6.96 -28.25 -0.05
C GLY A 10 5.57 -27.61 0.04
N TRP A 11 5.25 -27.02 1.19
CA TRP A 11 4.03 -26.22 1.35
C TRP A 11 4.27 -24.83 0.75
N LEU A 12 3.80 -24.61 -0.46
CA LEU A 12 3.67 -23.28 -1.07
C LEU A 12 2.35 -22.67 -0.58
N LEU A 13 2.41 -21.75 0.39
CA LEU A 13 1.25 -20.94 0.74
C LEU A 13 0.90 -20.02 -0.44
N ARG A 14 -0.28 -20.23 -1.00
CA ARG A 14 -0.91 -19.33 -1.98
C ARG A 14 -1.50 -18.14 -1.22
N TRP A 15 -0.87 -16.97 -1.39
CA TRP A 15 -1.40 -15.70 -0.92
C TRP A 15 -2.66 -15.35 -1.71
N GLY A 16 -3.81 -15.29 -1.04
CA GLY A 16 -5.06 -14.78 -1.63
C GLY A 16 -5.09 -13.27 -1.47
N THR A 17 -5.34 -12.54 -2.55
CA THR A 17 -5.34 -11.07 -2.56
C THR A 17 -6.73 -10.50 -2.39
N ALA A 18 -6.80 -9.30 -1.78
CA ALA A 18 -7.98 -8.45 -1.83
C ALA A 18 -8.05 -7.79 -3.22
N ILE A 19 -9.23 -7.82 -3.83
CA ILE A 19 -9.50 -7.13 -5.10
C ILE A 19 -9.69 -5.65 -4.78
N VAL A 20 -8.74 -4.80 -5.19
CA VAL A 20 -8.93 -3.35 -5.15
C VAL A 20 -9.95 -2.97 -6.22
N ALA A 21 -11.20 -2.75 -5.81
CA ALA A 21 -12.24 -2.23 -6.68
C ALA A 21 -11.88 -0.79 -7.09
N SER A 22 -11.44 -0.64 -8.34
CA SER A 22 -11.19 0.67 -8.96
C SER A 22 -12.52 1.28 -9.40
N LEU A 23 -13.00 2.30 -8.68
CA LEU A 23 -14.17 3.08 -9.09
C LEU A 23 -13.75 4.10 -10.15
N ALA A 24 -14.21 3.88 -11.38
CA ALA A 24 -14.00 4.78 -12.51
C ALA A 24 -14.99 5.96 -12.48
N ALA A 25 -14.48 7.18 -12.63
CA ALA A 25 -15.26 8.32 -13.09
C ALA A 25 -14.53 8.98 -14.26
N ALA A 26 -15.25 9.28 -15.34
CA ALA A 26 -14.70 9.95 -16.51
C ALA A 26 -15.06 11.44 -16.43
N GLY A 27 -14.05 12.32 -16.46
CA GLY A 27 -14.26 13.76 -16.57
C GLY A 27 -12.92 14.49 -16.56
N THR A 28 -12.81 15.54 -17.36
CA THR A 28 -11.72 16.53 -17.27
C THR A 28 -11.89 17.32 -15.98
N VAL A 29 -10.88 17.27 -15.11
CA VAL A 29 -10.89 17.87 -13.77
C VAL A 29 -10.01 19.11 -13.77
N ALA A 30 -10.54 20.24 -13.32
CA ALA A 30 -9.71 21.33 -12.81
C ALA A 30 -9.21 20.91 -11.43
N ALA A 31 -7.90 20.77 -11.25
CA ALA A 31 -7.31 20.56 -9.94
C ALA A 31 -7.57 21.82 -9.10
N LEU A 32 -8.44 21.72 -8.09
CA LEU A 32 -8.53 22.72 -7.05
C LEU A 32 -7.44 22.38 -6.03
N GLU A 33 -6.50 23.30 -5.83
CA GLU A 33 -5.53 23.16 -4.74
C GLU A 33 -6.25 23.05 -3.38
N PRO A 34 -5.68 22.34 -2.39
CA PRO A 34 -6.24 22.22 -1.05
C PRO A 34 -6.06 23.53 -0.25
N GLU A 35 -6.76 24.59 -0.68
CA GLU A 35 -7.07 25.79 0.12
C GLU A 35 -8.57 25.85 0.47
N LEU A 36 -9.31 24.75 0.27
CA LEU A 36 -10.77 24.81 0.21
C LEU A 36 -11.47 25.02 1.56
N GLY A 37 -10.75 24.92 2.68
CA GLY A 37 -11.30 25.19 4.01
C GLY A 37 -11.87 23.95 4.70
N MET A 38 -12.64 24.17 5.75
CA MET A 38 -13.23 23.14 6.59
C MET A 38 -14.74 23.16 6.39
N PHE A 39 -15.33 22.01 6.08
CA PHE A 39 -16.76 21.86 5.85
C PHE A 39 -17.37 20.78 6.72
N ARG A 40 -18.65 20.96 7.01
CA ARG A 40 -19.53 19.97 7.58
C ARG A 40 -20.59 19.57 6.56
N LEU A 41 -20.90 18.28 6.50
CA LEU A 41 -22.02 17.73 5.74
C LEU A 41 -22.69 16.61 6.53
N THR A 42 -23.95 16.30 6.19
CA THR A 42 -24.69 15.18 6.77
C THR A 42 -24.91 14.11 5.71
N ILE A 43 -24.44 12.90 5.97
CA ILE A 43 -24.64 11.73 5.09
C ILE A 43 -25.36 10.67 5.90
N SER A 44 -26.52 10.23 5.42
CA SER A 44 -27.30 9.16 6.08
C SER A 44 -27.57 9.39 7.57
N GLY A 45 -27.70 10.66 7.99
CA GLY A 45 -27.91 11.05 9.39
C GLY A 45 -26.63 11.28 10.21
N GLU A 46 -25.45 10.93 9.68
CA GLU A 46 -24.16 11.18 10.34
C GLU A 46 -23.54 12.49 9.85
N SER A 47 -23.03 13.29 10.80
CA SER A 47 -22.28 14.50 10.47
C SER A 47 -20.82 14.16 10.22
N ILE A 48 -20.31 14.55 9.05
CA ILE A 48 -18.92 14.37 8.65
C ILE A 48 -18.31 15.75 8.48
N GLU A 49 -17.11 15.90 9.04
CA GLU A 49 -16.32 17.12 8.98
C GLU A 49 -15.03 16.87 8.20
N GLY A 50 -14.61 17.81 7.34
CA GLY A 50 -13.42 17.65 6.52
C GLY A 50 -13.24 18.69 5.43
N SER A 51 -12.53 18.34 4.37
CA SER A 51 -12.29 19.20 3.21
C SER A 51 -12.50 18.44 1.90
N PRO A 52 -13.08 19.04 0.86
CA PRO A 52 -12.92 18.51 -0.50
C PRO A 52 -11.44 18.49 -0.88
N LEU A 53 -10.98 17.38 -1.44
CA LEU A 53 -9.64 17.24 -2.04
C LEU A 53 -9.66 17.39 -3.56
N ALA A 54 -10.74 16.91 -4.19
CA ALA A 54 -10.91 17.00 -5.62
C ALA A 54 -12.40 16.99 -5.97
N ILE A 55 -12.78 17.76 -6.98
CA ILE A 55 -14.15 17.85 -7.48
C ILE A 55 -14.13 17.47 -8.97
N GLY A 56 -14.69 16.31 -9.27
CA GLY A 56 -14.90 15.83 -10.63
C GLY A 56 -16.25 16.28 -11.21
N THR A 57 -16.59 15.77 -12.40
CA THR A 57 -17.85 16.10 -13.08
C THR A 57 -19.06 15.66 -12.27
N ASP A 58 -19.04 14.42 -11.78
CA ASP A 58 -20.18 13.78 -11.08
C ASP A 58 -19.84 13.37 -9.64
N THR A 59 -18.57 13.46 -9.24
CA THR A 59 -18.06 12.97 -7.96
C THR A 59 -17.24 14.03 -7.24
N VAL A 60 -17.23 13.96 -5.92
CA VAL A 60 -16.32 14.69 -5.05
C VAL A 60 -15.55 13.69 -4.20
N CYS A 61 -14.25 13.90 -4.09
CA CYS A 61 -13.40 13.22 -3.12
C CYS A 61 -13.29 14.14 -1.91
N PHE A 62 -13.89 13.73 -0.81
CA PHE A 62 -13.93 14.48 0.44
C PHE A 62 -13.06 13.77 1.48
N LEU A 63 -12.12 14.51 2.08
CA LEU A 63 -11.23 14.02 3.13
C LEU A 63 -11.78 14.43 4.49
N SER A 64 -12.19 13.47 5.30
CA SER A 64 -12.60 13.73 6.68
C SER A 64 -11.40 13.96 7.61
N ARG A 65 -11.65 14.53 8.79
CA ARG A 65 -10.63 14.88 9.80
C ARG A 65 -9.76 13.70 10.26
N ASP A 66 -10.26 12.48 10.13
CA ASP A 66 -9.59 11.22 10.45
C ASP A 66 -8.72 10.67 9.30
N GLY A 67 -8.65 11.36 8.16
CA GLY A 67 -7.87 10.93 7.00
C GLY A 67 -8.62 9.98 6.05
N LYS A 68 -9.90 9.67 6.31
CA LYS A 68 -10.74 8.86 5.43
C LYS A 68 -11.18 9.65 4.19
N LEU A 69 -11.16 8.98 3.04
CA LEU A 69 -11.69 9.49 1.78
C LEU A 69 -13.12 8.99 1.55
N TRP A 70 -13.96 9.94 1.17
CA TRP A 70 -15.35 9.70 0.78
C TRP A 70 -15.50 10.07 -0.69
N ASN A 71 -16.01 9.12 -1.49
CA ASN A 71 -16.42 9.38 -2.85
C ASN A 71 -17.91 9.69 -2.85
N LEU A 72 -18.24 10.97 -2.92
CA LEU A 72 -19.60 11.48 -2.81
C LEU A 72 -20.14 11.90 -4.18
N PRO A 73 -21.44 11.78 -4.44
CA PRO A 73 -22.03 12.38 -5.63
C PRO A 73 -21.87 13.91 -5.56
N ARG A 74 -21.66 14.56 -6.70
CA ARG A 74 -21.50 16.03 -6.75
C ARG A 74 -22.70 16.77 -6.17
N SER A 75 -23.90 16.18 -6.21
CA SER A 75 -25.10 16.74 -5.57
C SER A 75 -24.96 16.94 -4.06
N ALA A 76 -24.09 16.19 -3.38
CA ALA A 76 -23.83 16.34 -1.94
C ALA A 76 -23.23 17.71 -1.58
N THR A 77 -22.59 18.39 -2.53
CA THR A 77 -22.03 19.75 -2.36
C THR A 77 -23.05 20.80 -1.93
N LYS A 78 -24.33 20.59 -2.24
CA LYS A 78 -25.42 21.51 -1.86
C LYS A 78 -25.66 21.57 -0.35
N ALA A 79 -25.28 20.52 0.38
CA ALA A 79 -25.49 20.40 1.82
C ALA A 79 -24.25 20.83 2.64
N TRP A 80 -23.23 21.39 2.00
CA TRP A 80 -21.99 21.74 2.68
C TRP A 80 -22.13 23.06 3.44
N GLN A 81 -21.78 23.02 4.71
CA GLN A 81 -21.61 24.20 5.54
C GLN A 81 -20.12 24.41 5.76
N GLN A 82 -19.57 25.54 5.30
CA GLN A 82 -18.21 25.91 5.66
C GLN A 82 -18.17 26.29 7.15
N ILE A 83 -17.29 25.65 7.91
CA ILE A 83 -17.11 25.82 9.36
C ILE A 83 -15.70 26.35 9.72
N GLY A 84 -14.86 26.60 8.71
CA GLY A 84 -13.55 27.22 8.89
C GLY A 84 -12.79 27.41 7.58
N ASP A 85 -11.72 28.20 7.61
CA ASP A 85 -10.96 28.59 6.42
C ASP A 85 -9.83 27.62 6.06
N ARG A 86 -9.53 26.66 6.94
CA ARG A 86 -8.46 25.67 6.73
C ARG A 86 -8.87 24.31 7.25
N PHE A 87 -8.52 23.26 6.52
CA PHE A 87 -8.66 21.88 6.98
C PHE A 87 -7.91 21.69 8.31
N ARG A 88 -8.58 21.05 9.28
CA ARG A 88 -8.00 20.68 10.56
C ARG A 88 -8.22 19.20 10.82
N PRO A 89 -7.18 18.36 10.70
CA PRO A 89 -7.30 16.95 11.07
C PRO A 89 -7.58 16.83 12.57
N TYR A 90 -8.03 15.66 13.01
CA TYR A 90 -8.17 15.40 14.43
C TYR A 90 -6.81 15.56 15.14
N ALA A 91 -6.84 16.22 16.31
CA ALA A 91 -5.69 16.17 17.20
C ALA A 91 -5.47 14.70 17.64
N PRO A 92 -4.24 14.24 17.92
CA PRO A 92 -3.99 12.85 18.28
C PRO A 92 -4.82 12.34 19.46
N SER A 93 -5.11 13.19 20.46
CA SER A 93 -5.96 12.85 21.61
C SER A 93 -7.44 12.70 21.23
N GLU A 94 -7.95 13.59 20.36
CA GLU A 94 -9.30 13.54 19.82
C GLU A 94 -9.48 12.27 18.98
N PHE A 95 -8.55 12.01 18.04
CA PHE A 95 -8.61 10.82 17.21
C PHE A 95 -8.50 9.53 18.02
N ARG A 96 -7.67 9.53 19.08
CA ARG A 96 -7.60 8.41 20.02
C ARG A 96 -8.96 8.13 20.68
N ALA A 97 -9.67 9.16 21.13
CA ALA A 97 -10.98 9.01 21.74
C ALA A 97 -12.02 8.47 20.74
N GLU A 98 -11.98 8.95 19.50
CA GLU A 98 -12.81 8.47 18.40
C GLU A 98 -12.59 6.97 18.12
N LEU A 99 -11.33 6.53 18.05
CA LEU A 99 -11.00 5.11 17.86
C LEU A 99 -11.46 4.23 19.03
N LEU A 100 -11.32 4.70 20.28
CA LEU A 100 -11.80 3.95 21.45
C LEU A 100 -13.33 3.85 21.47
N ARG A 101 -14.03 4.91 21.05
CA ARG A 101 -15.48 4.93 20.92
C ARG A 101 -15.96 3.99 19.82
N GLU A 102 -15.23 3.89 18.72
CA GLU A 102 -15.52 3.00 17.59
C GLU A 102 -15.28 1.52 17.94
N LEU A 103 -14.16 1.21 18.60
CA LEU A 103 -13.69 -0.17 18.80
C LEU A 103 -14.12 -0.79 20.14
N GLY A 104 -14.51 0.05 21.11
CA GLY A 104 -14.98 -0.39 22.42
C GLY A 104 -13.89 -0.63 23.47
N ASP A 105 -14.33 -1.06 24.65
CA ASP A 105 -13.54 -1.22 25.88
C ASP A 105 -12.48 -2.34 25.84
N GLY A 106 -12.63 -3.29 24.92
CA GLY A 106 -11.65 -4.35 24.65
C GLY A 106 -10.35 -3.85 24.00
N TYR A 107 -10.30 -2.58 23.59
CA TYR A 107 -9.14 -1.97 22.94
C TYR A 107 -8.42 -0.96 23.83
N GLU A 108 -7.12 -0.87 23.62
CA GLU A 108 -6.30 0.27 23.98
C GLU A 108 -5.75 0.89 22.68
N VAL A 109 -5.59 2.20 22.67
CA VAL A 109 -4.97 2.92 21.56
C VAL A 109 -3.66 3.52 22.05
N SER A 110 -2.56 3.14 21.42
CA SER A 110 -1.22 3.64 21.70
C SER A 110 -0.76 4.61 20.62
N GLY A 111 -0.27 5.78 21.03
CA GLY A 111 0.25 6.79 20.10
C GLY A 111 1.77 6.78 20.02
N THR A 112 2.29 7.06 18.83
CA THR A 112 3.71 7.38 18.56
C THR A 112 3.79 8.74 17.87
N THR A 113 4.97 9.08 17.35
CA THR A 113 5.15 10.31 16.57
C THR A 113 4.23 10.35 15.33
N HIS A 114 4.12 9.22 14.61
CA HIS A 114 3.41 9.17 13.34
C HIS A 114 2.16 8.28 13.35
N TYR A 115 1.96 7.46 14.38
CA TYR A 115 0.90 6.45 14.41
C TYR A 115 -0.03 6.56 15.62
N LEU A 116 -1.28 6.15 15.41
CA LEU A 116 -2.19 5.65 16.43
C LEU A 116 -2.47 4.17 16.16
N ILE A 117 -2.11 3.31 17.11
CA ILE A 117 -2.31 1.87 16.98
C ILE A 117 -3.37 1.43 17.98
N ALA A 118 -4.52 0.99 17.47
CA ALA A 118 -5.53 0.32 18.26
C ALA A 118 -5.20 -1.17 18.36
N HIS A 119 -5.09 -1.69 19.58
CA HIS A 119 -4.74 -3.08 19.84
C HIS A 119 -5.53 -3.63 21.05
N PRO A 120 -5.63 -4.96 21.22
CA PRO A 120 -6.17 -5.52 22.44
C PRO A 120 -5.36 -5.04 23.65
N ARG A 121 -6.02 -4.90 24.80
CA ARG A 121 -5.40 -4.36 26.02
C ARG A 121 -4.09 -5.07 26.37
N GLY A 122 -3.10 -4.29 26.84
CA GLY A 122 -1.82 -4.84 27.29
C GLY A 122 -0.82 -5.19 26.18
N GLN A 123 -1.10 -4.84 24.92
CA GLN A 123 -0.20 -5.12 23.78
C GLN A 123 0.59 -3.89 23.27
N LYS A 124 0.66 -2.80 24.04
CA LYS A 124 1.32 -1.55 23.63
C LYS A 124 2.76 -1.77 23.15
N ASP A 125 3.57 -2.43 23.96
CA ASP A 125 5.01 -2.58 23.72
C ASP A 125 5.33 -3.45 22.50
N ARG A 126 4.36 -4.26 22.06
CA ARG A 126 4.47 -5.10 20.87
C ARG A 126 4.29 -4.33 19.57
N TRP A 127 3.38 -3.36 19.56
CA TRP A 127 2.90 -2.76 18.30
C TRP A 127 3.36 -1.33 18.07
N ALA A 128 3.33 -0.47 19.10
CA ALA A 128 3.58 0.96 18.91
C ALA A 128 4.98 1.25 18.36
N THR A 129 6.02 0.75 19.04
CA THR A 129 7.42 0.92 18.63
C THR A 129 7.65 0.35 17.23
N ARG A 130 7.05 -0.81 16.96
CA ARG A 130 7.20 -1.51 15.69
C ARG A 130 6.70 -0.67 14.52
N PHE A 131 5.46 -0.16 14.54
CA PHE A 131 4.93 0.69 13.47
C PHE A 131 5.74 1.99 13.28
N GLU A 132 6.22 2.59 14.37
CA GLU A 132 7.08 3.78 14.29
C GLU A 132 8.44 3.47 13.65
N GLU A 133 9.02 2.29 13.90
CA GLU A 133 10.23 1.82 13.22
C GLU A 133 10.00 1.59 11.72
N LEU A 134 8.84 1.00 11.34
CA LEU A 134 8.45 0.86 9.93
C LEU A 134 8.51 2.20 9.21
N TYR A 135 7.89 3.21 9.81
CA TYR A 135 7.83 4.57 9.26
C TYR A 135 9.21 5.18 9.06
N ARG A 136 10.03 5.16 10.11
CA ARG A 136 11.37 5.75 10.07
C ARG A 136 12.25 5.07 9.03
N ASN A 137 12.18 3.74 8.93
CA ASN A 137 12.97 2.99 7.96
C ASN A 137 12.49 3.21 6.53
N PHE A 138 11.18 3.27 6.31
CA PHE A 138 10.58 3.61 5.01
C PHE A 138 11.01 5.00 4.53
N VAL A 139 10.84 6.04 5.35
CA VAL A 139 11.23 7.41 4.98
C VAL A 139 12.74 7.49 4.73
N ARG A 140 13.55 6.82 5.56
CA ARG A 140 15.00 6.77 5.36
C ARG A 140 15.37 6.10 4.03
N TYR A 141 14.74 4.98 3.68
CA TYR A 141 14.99 4.22 2.46
C TYR A 141 14.83 5.08 1.20
N PHE A 142 13.77 5.90 1.17
CA PHE A 142 13.46 6.78 0.04
C PHE A 142 14.28 8.06 0.03
N ARG A 143 14.56 8.64 1.22
CA ARG A 143 15.43 9.81 1.36
C ARG A 143 16.82 9.57 0.77
N VAL A 144 17.46 8.44 1.07
CA VAL A 144 18.79 8.13 0.54
C VAL A 144 18.80 7.84 -0.97
N ARG A 145 17.63 7.56 -1.56
CA ARG A 145 17.42 7.36 -3.00
C ARG A 145 16.93 8.63 -3.71
N GLY A 146 16.98 9.78 -3.04
CA GLY A 146 16.68 11.08 -3.63
C GLY A 146 15.19 11.41 -3.70
N PHE A 147 14.34 10.72 -2.94
CA PHE A 147 12.93 11.06 -2.80
C PHE A 147 12.69 11.79 -1.47
N THR A 148 12.06 12.96 -1.53
CA THR A 148 11.69 13.73 -0.33
C THR A 148 10.26 13.35 0.06
N SER A 149 10.13 12.52 1.08
CA SER A 149 8.84 12.14 1.65
C SER A 149 8.17 13.32 2.35
N GLN A 150 6.87 13.45 2.16
CA GLN A 150 6.02 14.36 2.92
C GLN A 150 5.63 13.73 4.26
N THR A 151 5.41 14.56 5.28
CA THR A 151 4.87 14.11 6.56
C THR A 151 3.35 14.04 6.46
N PRO A 152 2.71 12.91 6.84
CA PRO A 152 1.25 12.82 6.90
C PRO A 152 0.67 13.92 7.81
N PRO A 153 -0.41 14.62 7.40
CA PRO A 153 -1.00 15.68 8.21
C PRO A 153 -1.81 15.14 9.41
N TYR A 154 -2.06 13.84 9.46
CA TYR A 154 -2.77 13.14 10.53
C TYR A 154 -1.99 11.89 10.95
N PRO A 155 -2.15 11.40 12.19
CA PRO A 155 -1.60 10.12 12.59
C PRO A 155 -2.10 9.00 11.68
N LEU A 156 -1.20 8.13 11.24
CA LEU A 156 -1.54 6.90 10.52
C LEU A 156 -2.15 5.90 11.50
N VAL A 157 -3.16 5.14 11.04
CA VAL A 157 -3.91 4.24 11.93
C VAL A 157 -3.62 2.78 11.59
N GLY A 158 -3.24 2.02 12.60
CA GLY A 158 -3.20 0.55 12.57
C GLY A 158 -4.20 -0.03 13.57
N ILE A 159 -4.96 -1.04 13.15
CA ILE A 159 -5.92 -1.76 13.99
C ILE A 159 -5.47 -3.22 14.05
N VAL A 160 -5.11 -3.67 15.24
CA VAL A 160 -4.77 -5.07 15.54
C VAL A 160 -6.02 -5.75 16.06
N CYS A 161 -6.68 -6.51 15.21
CA CYS A 161 -7.83 -7.32 15.56
C CYS A 161 -7.43 -8.49 16.47
N ARG A 162 -8.32 -8.87 17.40
CA ARG A 162 -8.10 -9.96 18.35
C ARG A 162 -7.94 -11.32 17.66
N ASN A 163 -8.64 -11.50 16.55
CA ASN A 163 -8.65 -12.73 15.77
C ASN A 163 -9.17 -12.46 14.35
N ARG A 164 -9.15 -13.52 13.54
CA ARG A 164 -9.60 -13.52 12.15
C ARG A 164 -11.08 -13.14 11.99
N ASP A 165 -11.94 -13.54 12.93
CA ASP A 165 -13.39 -13.28 12.82
C ASP A 165 -13.70 -11.80 13.04
N GLU A 166 -13.02 -11.16 13.98
CA GLU A 166 -13.10 -9.71 14.16
C GLU A 166 -12.57 -8.95 12.93
N PHE A 167 -11.43 -9.38 12.39
CA PHE A 167 -10.88 -8.81 11.16
C PHE A 167 -11.91 -8.87 10.02
N ARG A 168 -12.51 -10.05 9.80
CA ARG A 168 -13.56 -10.24 8.78
C ARG A 168 -14.75 -9.31 9.02
N ARG A 169 -15.26 -9.24 10.24
CA ARG A 169 -16.39 -8.38 10.59
C ARG A 169 -16.12 -6.91 10.28
N ILE A 170 -14.96 -6.38 10.65
CA ILE A 170 -14.62 -4.96 10.41
C ILE A 170 -14.45 -4.68 8.91
N THR A 171 -13.79 -5.58 8.17
CA THR A 171 -13.61 -5.42 6.71
C THR A 171 -14.95 -5.46 5.96
N GLN A 172 -15.88 -6.34 6.35
CA GLN A 172 -17.22 -6.43 5.76
C GLN A 172 -18.07 -5.18 6.03
N GLN A 173 -17.99 -4.61 7.24
CA GLN A 173 -18.67 -3.36 7.58
C GLN A 173 -18.19 -2.18 6.73
N SER A 174 -16.95 -2.24 6.23
CA SER A 174 -16.37 -1.23 5.34
C SER A 174 -16.77 -1.44 3.87
N GLY A 175 -17.67 -2.40 3.58
CA GLY A 175 -18.12 -2.73 2.23
C GLY A 175 -17.10 -3.49 1.39
N GLN A 176 -16.06 -4.04 2.01
CA GLN A 176 -14.98 -4.77 1.34
C GLN A 176 -15.10 -6.27 1.56
N THR A 177 -14.97 -7.05 0.49
CA THR A 177 -14.87 -8.51 0.56
C THR A 177 -13.39 -8.90 0.50
N VAL A 178 -12.80 -9.17 1.66
CA VAL A 178 -11.40 -9.61 1.76
C VAL A 178 -11.33 -11.14 1.63
N SER A 179 -10.38 -11.66 0.85
CA SER A 179 -10.25 -13.11 0.65
C SER A 179 -9.91 -13.82 1.96
N GLU A 180 -10.30 -15.10 2.08
CA GLU A 180 -10.11 -15.86 3.32
C GLU A 180 -8.64 -16.02 3.73
N ASN A 181 -7.68 -15.82 2.84
CA ASN A 181 -6.26 -16.06 3.14
C ASN A 181 -5.48 -14.78 3.49
N VAL A 182 -6.15 -13.63 3.58
CA VAL A 182 -5.49 -12.36 3.91
C VAL A 182 -5.16 -12.29 5.40
N LEU A 183 -3.92 -11.91 5.69
CA LEU A 183 -3.36 -11.82 7.03
C LEU A 183 -3.29 -10.35 7.54
N GLY A 184 -3.40 -9.40 6.61
CA GLY A 184 -3.43 -7.97 6.86
C GLY A 184 -3.98 -7.23 5.64
N TYR A 185 -4.56 -6.07 5.84
CA TYR A 185 -5.21 -5.29 4.78
C TYR A 185 -5.08 -3.80 5.04
N TYR A 186 -4.50 -3.06 4.11
CA TYR A 186 -4.61 -1.61 4.04
C TYR A 186 -5.86 -1.21 3.25
N ASP A 187 -6.79 -0.54 3.93
CA ASP A 187 -7.91 0.12 3.28
C ASP A 187 -7.52 1.54 2.87
N ARG A 188 -7.40 1.74 1.55
CA ARG A 188 -7.06 3.04 0.95
C ARG A 188 -8.08 4.13 1.25
N LEU A 189 -9.37 3.79 1.40
CA LEU A 189 -10.42 4.78 1.68
C LEU A 189 -10.37 5.21 3.13
N SER A 190 -10.49 4.30 4.10
CA SER A 190 -10.39 4.67 5.52
C SER A 190 -8.98 5.10 5.95
N ASN A 191 -7.96 4.79 5.15
CA ASN A 191 -6.54 5.00 5.43
C ASN A 191 -6.00 4.16 6.58
N ARG A 192 -6.60 3.00 6.85
CA ARG A 192 -6.28 2.19 8.03
C ARG A 192 -5.67 0.87 7.60
N ILE A 193 -4.69 0.42 8.37
CA ILE A 193 -4.21 -0.96 8.31
C ILE A 193 -5.04 -1.77 9.29
N LEU A 194 -5.53 -2.92 8.85
CA LEU A 194 -6.14 -3.92 9.70
C LEU A 194 -5.25 -5.16 9.64
N ILE A 195 -4.88 -5.69 10.79
CA ILE A 195 -4.12 -6.94 10.92
C ILE A 195 -4.71 -7.76 12.06
N TYR A 196 -4.45 -9.05 12.12
CA TYR A 196 -4.71 -9.85 13.32
C TYR A 196 -3.49 -10.70 13.64
N ASP A 197 -3.30 -10.98 14.92
CA ASP A 197 -2.15 -11.73 15.40
C ASP A 197 -2.31 -13.23 15.13
N ILE A 198 -1.54 -13.76 14.18
CA ILE A 198 -1.53 -15.20 13.85
C ILE A 198 -0.74 -15.96 14.91
N ALA A 199 0.34 -15.40 15.43
CA ALA A 199 1.20 -16.03 16.43
C ALA A 199 0.46 -16.37 17.74
N ALA A 200 -0.61 -15.64 18.07
CA ALA A 200 -1.49 -15.95 19.20
C ALA A 200 -2.44 -17.15 18.95
N THR A 201 -2.63 -17.55 17.69
CA THR A 201 -3.65 -18.55 17.29
C THR A 201 -3.08 -19.91 16.89
N SER A 202 -1.76 -20.06 16.70
CA SER A 202 -1.16 -21.33 16.29
C SER A 202 0.33 -21.43 16.66
N GLU A 203 0.67 -22.38 17.55
CA GLU A 203 2.06 -22.75 17.89
C GLU A 203 2.87 -23.16 16.65
N ALA A 204 2.21 -23.76 15.66
CA ALA A 204 2.84 -24.26 14.43
C ALA A 204 3.13 -23.17 13.38
N MET A 205 2.52 -21.98 13.51
CA MET A 205 2.69 -20.87 12.57
C MET A 205 3.64 -19.77 13.08
N ARG A 206 4.28 -19.97 14.25
CA ARG A 206 5.25 -19.04 14.89
C ARG A 206 6.56 -18.86 14.12
N VAL A 207 6.59 -19.13 12.81
CA VAL A 207 7.72 -18.75 11.98
C VAL A 207 7.70 -17.23 11.87
N ALA A 208 8.51 -16.58 12.71
CA ALA A 208 8.66 -15.14 12.91
C ALA A 208 8.95 -14.31 11.64
N SER A 209 8.98 -14.92 10.46
CA SER A 209 9.13 -14.27 9.16
C SER A 209 7.81 -13.95 8.43
N THR A 210 6.68 -14.52 8.84
CA THR A 210 5.43 -14.45 8.06
C THR A 210 4.52 -13.28 8.47
N ASP A 211 4.36 -13.05 9.77
CA ASP A 211 3.60 -11.91 10.30
C ASP A 211 4.25 -10.59 9.90
N ASP A 212 5.58 -10.58 9.93
CA ASP A 212 6.40 -9.43 9.61
C ASP A 212 6.22 -8.98 8.17
N ALA A 213 6.45 -9.87 7.21
CA ALA A 213 6.31 -9.55 5.79
C ALA A 213 4.95 -8.93 5.46
N VAL A 214 3.85 -9.45 6.03
CA VAL A 214 2.49 -8.92 5.81
C VAL A 214 2.36 -7.52 6.40
N ILE A 215 2.80 -7.30 7.63
CA ILE A 215 2.73 -5.98 8.25
C ILE A 215 3.56 -4.97 7.45
N TYR A 216 4.76 -5.34 7.00
CA TYR A 216 5.59 -4.49 6.14
C TYR A 216 4.91 -4.20 4.81
N HIS A 217 4.24 -5.19 4.20
CA HIS A 217 3.51 -5.04 2.95
C HIS A 217 2.39 -3.99 3.09
N GLU A 218 1.49 -4.17 4.05
CA GLU A 218 0.36 -3.26 4.25
C GLU A 218 0.79 -1.88 4.75
N ALA A 219 1.81 -1.83 5.63
CA ALA A 219 2.40 -0.58 6.06
C ALA A 219 3.06 0.17 4.91
N THR A 220 3.67 -0.53 3.96
CA THR A 220 4.26 0.09 2.76
C THR A 220 3.19 0.77 1.92
N HIS A 221 2.04 0.13 1.70
CA HIS A 221 0.92 0.77 1.02
C HIS A 221 0.49 2.04 1.74
N GLN A 222 0.18 1.96 3.04
CA GLN A 222 -0.24 3.12 3.82
C GLN A 222 0.80 4.25 3.77
N MET A 223 2.07 3.96 4.03
CA MET A 223 3.11 4.97 4.03
C MET A 223 3.31 5.59 2.65
N ALA A 224 3.32 4.80 1.58
CA ALA A 224 3.49 5.32 0.22
C ALA A 224 2.39 6.30 -0.17
N PHE A 225 1.14 6.00 0.19
CA PHE A 225 -0.03 6.84 -0.07
C PHE A 225 -0.13 8.08 0.83
N ASN A 226 0.63 8.15 1.94
CA ASN A 226 0.57 9.29 2.87
C ASN A 226 1.87 10.11 2.94
N THR A 227 2.89 9.71 2.17
CA THR A 227 4.19 10.41 2.12
C THR A 227 4.50 11.00 0.74
N GLY A 228 3.51 10.99 -0.16
CA GLY A 228 3.60 11.56 -1.51
C GLY A 228 4.25 10.66 -2.56
N LEU A 229 4.55 9.38 -2.23
CA LEU A 229 5.05 8.42 -3.22
C LEU A 229 3.96 7.93 -4.16
N HIS A 230 2.75 7.79 -3.64
CA HIS A 230 1.55 7.45 -4.39
C HIS A 230 0.45 8.47 -4.10
N GLU A 231 -0.42 8.70 -5.07
CA GLU A 231 -1.53 9.64 -4.95
C GLU A 231 -2.81 8.90 -4.57
N ARG A 232 -3.43 9.21 -3.42
CA ARG A 232 -4.63 8.50 -2.93
C ARG A 232 -5.88 8.76 -3.75
N THR A 233 -5.96 9.90 -4.45
CA THR A 233 -7.12 10.32 -5.25
C THR A 233 -7.03 9.95 -6.73
N GLY A 234 -5.88 9.47 -7.19
CA GLY A 234 -5.62 9.07 -8.58
C GLY A 234 -5.48 7.56 -8.77
N GLU A 235 -5.23 7.11 -10.00
CA GLU A 235 -4.88 5.72 -10.28
C GLU A 235 -3.36 5.51 -10.10
N THR A 236 -2.98 4.57 -9.23
CA THR A 236 -1.59 4.10 -9.13
C THR A 236 -1.48 2.74 -9.81
N PRO A 237 -0.54 2.53 -10.77
CA PRO A 237 -0.38 1.23 -11.42
C PRO A 237 -0.11 0.11 -10.40
N LEU A 238 -0.81 -1.02 -10.50
CA LEU A 238 -0.70 -2.08 -9.49
C LEU A 238 0.70 -2.68 -9.43
N TRP A 239 1.40 -2.81 -10.57
CA TRP A 239 2.77 -3.31 -10.57
C TRP A 239 3.72 -2.46 -9.72
N LEU A 240 3.47 -1.15 -9.67
CA LEU A 240 4.28 -0.22 -8.91
C LEU A 240 3.97 -0.31 -7.42
N ALA A 241 2.68 -0.28 -7.07
CA ALA A 241 2.23 -0.37 -5.67
C ALA A 241 2.58 -1.73 -5.04
N GLU A 242 2.19 -2.83 -5.68
CA GLU A 242 2.43 -4.19 -5.19
C GLU A 242 3.91 -4.58 -5.29
N GLY A 243 4.62 -4.10 -6.32
CA GLY A 243 6.07 -4.30 -6.46
C GLY A 243 6.86 -3.60 -5.35
N LEU A 244 6.44 -2.40 -4.93
CA LEU A 244 7.01 -1.70 -3.79
C LEU A 244 6.68 -2.38 -2.46
N ALA A 245 5.43 -2.80 -2.26
CA ALA A 245 5.04 -3.51 -1.04
C ALA A 245 5.82 -4.83 -0.88
N THR A 246 5.93 -5.62 -1.96
CA THR A 246 6.73 -6.87 -1.96
C THR A 246 8.24 -6.65 -1.85
N LEU A 247 8.75 -5.50 -2.28
CA LEU A 247 10.15 -5.10 -2.04
C LEU A 247 10.40 -4.94 -0.54
N PHE A 248 9.50 -4.26 0.17
CA PHE A 248 9.59 -4.02 1.61
C PHE A 248 9.30 -5.25 2.48
N GLU A 249 8.99 -6.41 1.91
CA GLU A 249 8.95 -7.68 2.65
C GLU A 249 10.35 -8.22 3.01
N ALA A 250 11.43 -7.66 2.40
CA ALA A 250 12.80 -8.14 2.60
C ALA A 250 13.52 -7.41 3.76
N PRO A 251 14.18 -8.12 4.70
CA PRO A 251 14.86 -7.52 5.87
C PRO A 251 15.87 -6.42 5.53
N GLY A 252 16.66 -6.60 4.47
CA GLY A 252 17.63 -5.58 4.04
C GLY A 252 17.01 -4.33 3.43
N ILE A 253 15.69 -4.32 3.18
CA ILE A 253 14.95 -3.13 2.76
C ILE A 253 14.41 -2.39 3.98
N TYR A 254 13.70 -3.10 4.87
CA TYR A 254 13.02 -2.47 5.99
C TYR A 254 13.88 -2.31 7.26
N ASP A 255 15.02 -3.00 7.36
CA ASP A 255 16.02 -2.86 8.43
C ASP A 255 17.43 -3.01 7.85
N ALA A 256 17.76 -2.11 6.92
CA ALA A 256 19.06 -2.07 6.25
C ALA A 256 20.23 -1.84 7.22
N SER A 257 19.99 -1.34 8.43
CA SER A 257 21.02 -1.19 9.48
C SER A 257 21.50 -2.53 10.02
N ALA A 258 20.57 -3.44 10.34
CA ALA A 258 20.92 -4.78 10.81
C ALA A 258 21.25 -5.73 9.65
N HIS A 259 20.74 -5.44 8.45
CA HIS A 259 20.83 -6.31 7.28
C HIS A 259 21.41 -5.58 6.04
N PRO A 260 22.70 -5.16 6.07
CA PRO A 260 23.26 -4.27 5.05
C PRO A 260 23.55 -4.96 3.70
N SER A 261 23.55 -6.29 3.66
CA SER A 261 24.00 -7.03 2.48
C SER A 261 22.97 -7.02 1.36
N LEU A 262 23.41 -7.07 0.10
CA LEU A 262 22.51 -7.18 -1.05
C LEU A 262 21.58 -8.41 -0.93
N ILE A 263 22.09 -9.53 -0.43
CA ILE A 263 21.31 -10.77 -0.30
C ILE A 263 20.12 -10.64 0.66
N ASP A 264 20.21 -9.72 1.63
CA ASP A 264 19.15 -9.47 2.60
C ASP A 264 18.05 -8.57 2.03
N ARG A 265 18.37 -7.80 0.97
CA ARG A 265 17.41 -6.95 0.24
C ARG A 265 16.53 -7.74 -0.72
N ILE A 266 16.83 -9.02 -0.94
CA ILE A 266 16.14 -9.85 -1.92
C ILE A 266 14.95 -10.56 -1.28
N ASN A 267 13.76 -10.35 -1.84
CA ASN A 267 12.63 -11.23 -1.57
C ASN A 267 12.84 -12.58 -2.28
N ARG A 268 13.44 -13.54 -1.57
CA ARG A 268 13.85 -14.84 -2.14
C ARG A 268 12.67 -15.64 -2.68
N GLY A 269 11.48 -15.50 -2.07
CA GLY A 269 10.26 -16.13 -2.55
C GLY A 269 9.88 -15.61 -3.94
N ARG A 270 9.82 -14.29 -4.11
CA ARG A 270 9.50 -13.66 -5.40
C ARG A 270 10.57 -13.91 -6.46
N LEU A 271 11.85 -13.94 -6.08
CA LEU A 271 12.94 -14.33 -6.99
C LEU A 271 12.77 -15.77 -7.51
N ALA A 272 12.48 -16.71 -6.61
CA ALA A 272 12.26 -18.10 -6.98
C ALA A 272 11.03 -18.27 -7.89
N GLU A 273 9.93 -17.56 -7.60
CA GLU A 273 8.73 -17.55 -8.44
C GLU A 273 8.98 -16.92 -9.82
N PHE A 274 9.77 -15.84 -9.90
CA PHE A 274 10.14 -15.23 -11.18
C PHE A 274 10.98 -16.19 -12.03
N ARG A 275 12.06 -16.77 -11.47
CA ARG A 275 12.92 -17.76 -12.15
C ARG A 275 12.12 -18.99 -12.58
N SER A 276 11.31 -19.45 -11.65
CA SER A 276 10.08 -20.22 -11.75
C SER A 276 9.33 -20.18 -13.07
N ARG A 277 8.60 -19.08 -13.19
CA ARG A 277 7.38 -18.97 -13.99
C ARG A 277 7.53 -17.98 -15.14
N LEU A 278 8.49 -17.06 -15.07
CA LEU A 278 8.61 -15.95 -16.01
C LEU A 278 9.90 -16.04 -16.81
N ARG A 279 11.03 -16.32 -16.16
CA ARG A 279 12.38 -16.15 -16.73
C ARG A 279 12.57 -16.74 -18.13
N LYS A 280 12.03 -17.93 -18.43
CA LYS A 280 12.20 -18.60 -19.75
C LYS A 280 11.38 -17.98 -20.89
N ARG A 281 10.28 -17.31 -20.57
CA ARG A 281 9.31 -16.75 -21.54
C ARG A 281 9.23 -15.22 -21.47
N HIS A 282 10.15 -14.60 -20.75
CA HIS A 282 10.12 -13.17 -20.48
C HIS A 282 10.68 -12.38 -21.68
N THR A 283 9.91 -11.41 -22.15
CA THR A 283 10.22 -10.56 -23.30
C THR A 283 9.90 -9.10 -22.98
N GLU A 284 10.28 -8.18 -23.85
CA GLU A 284 9.88 -6.78 -23.72
C GLU A 284 8.36 -6.56 -23.67
N GLU A 285 7.57 -7.43 -24.30
CA GLU A 285 6.11 -7.38 -24.26
C GLU A 285 5.57 -7.64 -22.85
N VAL A 286 6.23 -8.50 -22.06
CA VAL A 286 5.84 -8.75 -20.66
C VAL A 286 6.02 -7.47 -19.84
N ILE A 287 7.14 -6.76 -19.99
CA ILE A 287 7.38 -5.48 -19.32
C ILE A 287 6.31 -4.46 -19.73
N ARG A 288 6.05 -4.33 -21.04
CA ARG A 288 5.06 -3.38 -21.57
C ARG A 288 3.65 -3.69 -21.10
N TYR A 289 3.29 -4.97 -21.04
CA TYR A 289 1.99 -5.43 -20.53
C TYR A 289 1.83 -5.10 -19.05
N THR A 290 2.83 -5.41 -18.23
CA THR A 290 2.84 -5.12 -16.79
C THR A 290 2.73 -3.63 -16.49
N ILE A 291 3.45 -2.78 -17.25
CA ILE A 291 3.39 -1.32 -17.06
C ILE A 291 2.07 -0.75 -17.57
N GLY A 292 1.62 -1.21 -18.74
CA GLY A 292 0.46 -0.67 -19.43
C GLY A 292 -0.89 -1.13 -18.88
N SER A 293 -0.94 -2.22 -18.10
CA SER A 293 -2.19 -2.84 -17.70
C SER A 293 -2.15 -3.48 -16.32
N ASP A 294 -3.22 -3.29 -15.55
CA ASP A 294 -3.44 -4.00 -14.29
C ASP A 294 -4.07 -5.39 -14.50
N ALA A 295 -4.33 -5.79 -15.75
CA ALA A 295 -5.00 -7.06 -16.07
C ALA A 295 -4.20 -8.30 -15.60
N ILE A 296 -2.87 -8.21 -15.51
CA ILE A 296 -2.05 -9.31 -14.96
C ILE A 296 -2.46 -9.68 -13.52
N PHE A 297 -2.92 -8.72 -12.72
CA PHE A 297 -3.40 -8.94 -11.35
C PHE A 297 -4.82 -9.51 -11.27
N ARG A 298 -5.54 -9.61 -12.39
CA ARG A 298 -6.84 -10.29 -12.46
C ARG A 298 -6.71 -11.67 -13.10
N ASP A 299 -5.99 -11.73 -14.21
CA ASP A 299 -6.00 -12.89 -15.09
C ASP A 299 -4.85 -13.86 -14.78
N HIS A 300 -3.75 -13.37 -14.20
CA HIS A 300 -2.50 -14.12 -13.98
C HIS A 300 -1.80 -13.71 -12.66
N VAL A 301 -2.54 -13.74 -11.55
CA VAL A 301 -2.06 -13.33 -10.21
C VAL A 301 -0.74 -13.99 -9.83
N GLU A 302 -0.54 -15.27 -10.21
CA GLU A 302 0.66 -16.05 -9.95
C GLU A 302 1.91 -15.51 -10.66
N LEU A 303 1.75 -14.62 -11.64
CA LEU A 303 2.81 -13.94 -12.37
C LEU A 303 2.96 -12.48 -11.96
N ALA A 304 1.85 -11.84 -11.57
CA ALA A 304 1.79 -10.42 -11.28
C ALA A 304 2.79 -9.99 -10.20
N TYR A 305 2.79 -10.66 -9.05
CA TYR A 305 3.66 -10.37 -7.92
C TYR A 305 5.15 -10.58 -8.21
N PRO A 306 5.60 -11.76 -8.71
CA PRO A 306 7.02 -11.95 -9.02
C PRO A 306 7.53 -11.01 -10.10
N GLU A 307 6.73 -10.70 -11.14
CA GLU A 307 7.10 -9.72 -12.17
C GLU A 307 7.26 -8.32 -11.58
N SER A 308 6.26 -7.88 -10.81
CA SER A 308 6.22 -6.54 -10.21
C SER A 308 7.36 -6.32 -9.23
N TRP A 309 7.59 -7.30 -8.34
CA TRP A 309 8.74 -7.28 -7.44
C TRP A 309 10.06 -7.20 -8.21
N ALA A 310 10.26 -8.08 -9.19
CA ALA A 310 11.53 -8.16 -9.92
C ALA A 310 11.81 -6.85 -10.65
N LEU A 311 10.81 -6.29 -11.33
CA LEU A 311 10.93 -5.02 -12.04
C LEU A 311 11.23 -3.87 -11.07
N VAL A 312 10.45 -3.71 -9.99
CA VAL A 312 10.70 -2.67 -8.98
C VAL A 312 12.08 -2.83 -8.34
N PHE A 313 12.47 -4.04 -7.96
CA PHE A 313 13.80 -4.30 -7.38
C PHE A 313 14.93 -3.92 -8.34
N TYR A 314 14.84 -4.31 -9.61
CA TYR A 314 15.81 -3.90 -10.63
C TYR A 314 15.88 -2.37 -10.79
N LEU A 315 14.74 -1.69 -10.87
CA LEU A 315 14.71 -0.24 -11.05
C LEU A 315 15.26 0.50 -9.83
N THR A 316 14.94 0.06 -8.61
CA THR A 316 15.48 0.66 -7.37
C THR A 316 16.97 0.42 -7.18
N GLU A 317 17.51 -0.71 -7.65
CA GLU A 317 18.94 -1.05 -7.51
C GLU A 317 19.81 -0.49 -8.64
N LYS A 318 19.27 -0.37 -9.87
CA LYS A 318 20.05 0.03 -11.05
C LYS A 318 19.72 1.43 -11.57
N HIS A 319 18.53 1.94 -11.29
CA HIS A 319 18.02 3.22 -11.81
C HIS A 319 17.32 4.04 -10.70
N PRO A 320 17.90 4.22 -9.50
CA PRO A 320 17.20 4.80 -8.35
C PRO A 320 16.73 6.25 -8.59
N ARG A 321 17.49 7.05 -9.35
CA ARG A 321 17.13 8.46 -9.64
C ARG A 321 15.96 8.53 -10.62
N GLU A 322 15.99 7.71 -11.65
CA GLU A 322 14.94 7.55 -12.65
C GLU A 322 13.67 7.01 -12.02
N PHE A 323 13.80 6.03 -11.11
CA PHE A 323 12.69 5.50 -10.35
C PHE A 323 12.07 6.53 -9.40
N ALA A 324 12.88 7.29 -8.67
CA ALA A 324 12.38 8.41 -7.87
C ALA A 324 11.66 9.46 -8.72
N ARG A 325 12.15 9.75 -9.93
CA ARG A 325 11.46 10.63 -10.89
C ARG A 325 10.13 10.01 -11.35
N TYR A 326 10.11 8.71 -11.68
CA TYR A 326 8.90 8.02 -12.11
C TYR A 326 7.81 8.04 -11.02
N LEU A 327 8.18 7.81 -9.75
CA LEU A 327 7.27 7.95 -8.61
C LEU A 327 6.62 9.34 -8.55
N ARG A 328 7.41 10.41 -8.74
CA ARG A 328 6.86 11.79 -8.78
C ARG A 328 5.92 12.00 -9.96
N VAL A 329 6.25 11.49 -11.14
CA VAL A 329 5.37 11.58 -12.31
C VAL A 329 4.04 10.89 -12.02
N THR A 330 4.06 9.66 -11.52
CA THR A 330 2.82 8.94 -11.18
C THR A 330 2.03 9.60 -10.06
N ALA A 331 2.69 10.18 -9.05
CA ALA A 331 2.02 10.88 -7.95
C ALA A 331 1.44 12.24 -8.36
N SER A 332 2.00 12.88 -9.40
CA SER A 332 1.50 14.16 -9.92
C SER A 332 0.26 14.04 -10.83
N ARG A 333 -0.24 12.82 -11.06
CA ARG A 333 -1.39 12.57 -11.94
C ARG A 333 -2.65 13.22 -11.32
N PRO A 334 -3.50 13.88 -12.14
CA PRO A 334 -4.71 14.50 -11.63
C PRO A 334 -5.64 13.50 -10.95
N ALA A 335 -6.28 13.94 -9.85
CA ALA A 335 -7.35 13.20 -9.19
C ALA A 335 -8.46 12.80 -10.18
N PHE A 336 -9.01 11.60 -10.01
CA PHE A 336 -10.01 10.99 -10.90
C PHE A 336 -9.59 10.79 -12.37
N GLY A 337 -8.37 11.18 -12.75
CA GLY A 337 -7.88 10.99 -14.11
C GLY A 337 -7.61 9.51 -14.39
N LYS A 338 -8.29 8.95 -15.40
CA LYS A 338 -7.95 7.60 -15.90
C LYS A 338 -6.48 7.56 -16.31
N TYR A 339 -5.76 6.54 -15.86
CA TYR A 339 -4.37 6.34 -16.23
C TYR A 339 -4.27 5.27 -17.31
N ARG A 340 -4.52 5.69 -18.56
CA ARG A 340 -4.59 4.78 -19.71
C ARG A 340 -3.23 4.12 -19.99
N ALA A 341 -3.26 2.95 -20.63
CA ALA A 341 -2.04 2.22 -21.02
C ALA A 341 -1.03 3.09 -21.80
N THR A 342 -1.52 3.93 -22.72
CA THR A 342 -0.68 4.85 -23.51
C THR A 342 0.02 5.89 -22.64
N ASP A 343 -0.69 6.46 -21.66
CA ASP A 343 -0.14 7.41 -20.71
C ASP A 343 0.89 6.72 -19.79
N ARG A 344 0.57 5.53 -19.25
CA ARG A 344 1.47 4.75 -18.40
C ARG A 344 2.80 4.44 -19.10
N LEU A 345 2.72 3.97 -20.34
CA LEU A 345 3.90 3.67 -21.14
C LEU A 345 4.69 4.94 -21.48
N ARG A 346 4.04 6.04 -21.87
CA ARG A 346 4.71 7.33 -22.12
C ARG A 346 5.47 7.81 -20.89
N ASP A 347 4.81 7.84 -19.74
CA ASP A 347 5.34 8.37 -18.49
C ASP A 347 6.52 7.50 -18.00
N PHE A 348 6.45 6.18 -18.22
CA PHE A 348 7.58 5.27 -17.98
C PHE A 348 8.76 5.55 -18.93
N LEU A 349 8.49 5.67 -20.22
CA LEU A 349 9.51 5.92 -21.24
C LEU A 349 10.24 7.26 -21.03
N GLN A 350 9.54 8.28 -20.56
CA GLN A 350 10.14 9.56 -20.18
C GLN A 350 11.19 9.40 -19.07
N CYS A 351 11.03 8.38 -18.21
CA CYS A 351 11.92 8.13 -17.08
C CYS A 351 13.05 7.15 -17.40
N PHE A 352 12.81 6.12 -18.21
CA PHE A 352 13.74 5.00 -18.40
C PHE A 352 14.26 4.82 -19.84
N GLY A 353 13.71 5.58 -20.81
CA GLY A 353 14.11 5.52 -22.22
C GLY A 353 13.35 4.46 -23.04
N GLY A 354 13.46 4.57 -24.37
CA GLY A 354 12.66 3.87 -25.38
C GLY A 354 13.09 2.46 -25.80
N ASP A 355 14.28 2.01 -25.39
CA ASP A 355 14.83 0.73 -25.84
C ASP A 355 14.36 -0.43 -24.95
N TRP A 356 13.16 -0.92 -25.24
CA TRP A 356 12.54 -2.00 -24.49
C TRP A 356 13.36 -3.31 -24.54
N LYS A 357 14.01 -3.60 -25.67
CA LYS A 357 14.83 -4.81 -25.84
C LYS A 357 16.05 -4.75 -24.94
N MET A 358 16.75 -3.62 -24.92
CA MET A 358 17.90 -3.40 -24.06
C MET A 358 17.50 -3.38 -22.58
N LEU A 359 16.37 -2.73 -22.25
CA LEU A 359 15.83 -2.72 -20.89
C LEU A 359 15.59 -4.16 -20.41
N ASN A 360 14.91 -4.97 -21.21
CA ASN A 360 14.63 -6.37 -20.90
C ASN A 360 15.91 -7.20 -20.73
N ALA A 361 16.86 -7.07 -21.67
CA ALA A 361 18.11 -7.80 -21.61
C ALA A 361 18.95 -7.47 -20.36
N ARG A 362 18.98 -6.18 -19.96
CA ARG A 362 19.68 -5.74 -18.73
C ARG A 362 18.94 -6.18 -17.48
N PHE A 363 17.61 -6.11 -17.49
CA PHE A 363 16.76 -6.59 -16.41
C PHE A 363 16.98 -8.08 -16.14
N LEU A 364 16.87 -8.93 -17.15
CA LEU A 364 17.07 -10.38 -17.00
C LEU A 364 18.50 -10.73 -16.57
N ARG A 365 19.51 -10.05 -17.13
CA ARG A 365 20.91 -10.21 -16.70
C ARG A 365 21.10 -9.88 -15.22
N PHE A 366 20.45 -8.83 -14.73
CA PHE A 366 20.49 -8.47 -13.32
C PHE A 366 19.85 -9.57 -12.45
N ILE A 367 18.65 -10.03 -12.82
CA ILE A 367 17.95 -11.09 -12.07
C ILE A 367 18.75 -12.41 -12.05
N ASP A 368 19.43 -12.75 -13.14
CA ASP A 368 20.29 -13.94 -13.21
C ASP A 368 21.56 -13.79 -12.36
N SER A 369 22.03 -12.57 -12.14
CA SER A 369 23.21 -12.29 -11.30
C SER A 369 22.93 -12.36 -9.80
N LEU A 370 21.66 -12.39 -9.39
CA LEU A 370 21.26 -12.54 -7.99
C LEU A 370 21.60 -13.97 -7.50
N PRO A 371 21.88 -14.17 -6.20
CA PRO A 371 22.24 -15.47 -5.63
C PRO A 371 21.14 -16.53 -5.73
#